data_AF-A0A2N3H035-F1
#
_entry.id   AF-A0A2N3H035-F1
#
_cell.length_a   1.000
_cell.length_b   1.000
_cell.length_c   1.000
_cell.angle_alpha   90.00
_cell.angle_beta   90.00
_cell.angle_gamma   90.00
#
_symmetry.space_group_name_H-M   'P 1'
#
loop_
_entity.id
_entity.type
_entity.pdbx_description
1 polymer ?
#
loop_
_entity_poly.entity_id
_entity_poly.type
_entity_poly.pdbx_seq_one_letter_code
_entity_poly.pdbx_strand_id
1 'polypeptide(L)'
;MSEKRTPAELVAAYKAGPALLRAALAGLDADALQARPIAGKLSSMEVACHIVDSDQFMCDRIKRTIATEKPLLMGVESVDYVGTLRYHERDLELDLRLLEVQREQMAADLDRLPAEVWLRTAIHSENGLQTLVDIVEHAVEHLEDHVARIDEKRAALGL
;
A
#
# COMPACT_ATOMS: atom_id res chain seq x y z
N MET A 1 19.30 -7.01 -10.59
CA MET A 1 18.77 -6.20 -9.48
C MET A 1 18.27 -4.92 -10.12
N SER A 2 16.99 -4.57 -9.96
CA SER A 2 16.51 -3.27 -10.44
C SER A 2 17.29 -2.18 -9.72
N GLU A 3 17.59 -1.10 -10.43
CA GLU A 3 18.16 0.10 -9.81
C GLU A 3 17.15 0.64 -8.78
N LYS A 4 17.61 0.93 -7.56
CA LYS A 4 16.74 1.47 -6.49
C LYS A 4 16.30 2.88 -6.87
N ARG A 5 15.02 3.19 -6.68
CA ARG A 5 14.47 4.52 -6.94
C ARG A 5 15.17 5.55 -6.05
N THR A 6 15.49 6.72 -6.62
CA THR A 6 15.91 7.88 -5.83
C THR A 6 14.76 8.35 -4.92
N PRO A 7 15.04 9.10 -3.84
CA PRO A 7 14.00 9.68 -3.00
C PRO A 7 12.92 10.45 -3.77
N ALA A 8 13.31 11.21 -4.80
CA ALA A 8 12.36 11.95 -5.63
C ALA A 8 11.46 11.02 -6.46
N GLU A 9 12.03 9.97 -7.06
CA GLU A 9 11.27 8.96 -7.80
C GLU A 9 10.34 8.16 -6.88
N LEU A 10 10.78 7.84 -5.66
CA LEU A 10 9.96 7.17 -4.65
C LEU A 10 8.75 8.01 -4.27
N VAL A 11 8.93 9.30 -3.98
CA VAL A 11 7.80 10.17 -3.63
C VAL A 11 6.84 10.32 -4.81
N ALA A 12 7.36 10.43 -6.05
CA ALA A 12 6.52 10.49 -7.25
C ALA A 12 5.68 9.21 -7.43
N ALA A 13 6.29 8.03 -7.29
CA ALA A 13 5.60 6.76 -7.40
C ALA A 13 4.59 6.54 -6.25
N TYR A 14 4.96 6.94 -5.02
CA TYR A 14 4.07 6.90 -3.86
C TYR A 14 2.80 7.74 -4.08
N LYS A 15 2.94 8.96 -4.63
CA LYS A 15 1.82 9.84 -5.02
C LYS A 15 0.95 9.27 -6.13
N ALA A 16 1.53 8.50 -7.06
CA ALA A 16 0.79 7.93 -8.18
C ALA A 16 -0.08 6.71 -7.79
N GLY A 17 0.28 6.00 -6.71
CA GLY A 17 -0.38 4.78 -6.27
C GLY A 17 -1.91 4.81 -6.21
N PRO A 18 -2.55 5.81 -5.56
CA PRO A 18 -4.01 5.87 -5.49
C PRO A 18 -4.69 5.91 -6.87
N ALA A 19 -4.11 6.63 -7.83
CA ALA A 19 -4.64 6.68 -9.20
C ALA A 19 -4.50 5.34 -9.93
N LEU A 20 -3.40 4.60 -9.71
CA LEU A 20 -3.21 3.25 -10.24
C LEU A 20 -4.30 2.30 -9.72
N LEU A 21 -4.58 2.33 -8.42
CA LEU A 21 -5.64 1.50 -7.83
C LEU A 21 -7.02 1.84 -8.39
N ARG A 22 -7.35 3.14 -8.50
CA ARG A 22 -8.63 3.55 -9.11
C ARG A 22 -8.76 3.08 -10.55
N ALA A 23 -7.69 3.18 -11.35
CA ALA A 23 -7.69 2.73 -12.73
C ALA A 23 -7.94 1.22 -12.84
N ALA A 24 -7.30 0.41 -11.99
CA ALA A 24 -7.49 -1.05 -11.97
C ALA A 24 -8.92 -1.46 -11.60
N LEU A 25 -9.55 -0.72 -10.68
CA LEU A 25 -10.92 -0.96 -10.23
C LEU A 25 -11.99 -0.39 -11.18
N ALA A 26 -11.62 0.49 -12.11
CA ALA A 26 -12.56 1.16 -12.98
C ALA A 26 -13.35 0.17 -13.86
N GLY A 27 -14.67 0.37 -13.91
CA GLY A 27 -15.58 -0.46 -14.71
C GLY A 27 -15.91 -1.83 -14.11
N LEU A 28 -15.42 -2.17 -12.92
CA LEU A 28 -15.89 -3.35 -12.19
C LEU A 28 -17.22 -3.04 -11.51
N ASP A 29 -18.22 -3.88 -11.77
CA ASP A 29 -19.47 -3.85 -11.01
C ASP A 29 -19.35 -4.60 -9.67
N ALA A 30 -20.41 -4.61 -8.88
CA ALA A 30 -20.41 -5.24 -7.56
C ALA A 30 -20.07 -6.74 -7.61
N ASP A 31 -20.60 -7.45 -8.61
CA ASP A 31 -20.36 -8.89 -8.77
C ASP A 31 -18.90 -9.15 -9.15
N ALA A 32 -18.33 -8.38 -10.08
CA ALA A 32 -16.93 -8.47 -10.47
C ALA A 32 -15.97 -8.10 -9.34
N LEU A 33 -16.31 -7.10 -8.52
CA LEU A 33 -15.54 -6.70 -7.34
C LEU A 33 -15.45 -7.82 -6.31
N GLN A 34 -16.56 -8.54 -6.08
CA GLN A 34 -16.65 -9.61 -5.07
C GLN A 34 -16.22 -10.99 -5.60
N ALA A 35 -16.16 -11.17 -6.91
CA ALA A 35 -15.77 -12.43 -7.52
C ALA A 35 -14.35 -12.87 -7.10
N ARG A 36 -14.18 -14.19 -6.94
CA ARG A 36 -12.88 -14.85 -6.76
C ARG A 36 -12.58 -15.75 -7.97
N PRO A 37 -12.27 -15.18 -9.14
CA PRO A 37 -12.10 -15.94 -10.39
C PRO A 37 -10.86 -16.83 -10.37
N ILE A 38 -9.91 -16.58 -9.46
CA ILE A 38 -8.69 -17.37 -9.28
C ILE A 38 -8.79 -18.11 -7.95
N ALA A 39 -8.76 -19.45 -8.01
CA ALA A 39 -8.91 -20.30 -6.83
C ALA A 39 -7.85 -19.99 -5.75
N GLY A 40 -8.30 -19.84 -4.50
CA GLY A 40 -7.44 -19.54 -3.35
C GLY A 40 -6.91 -18.11 -3.29
N LYS A 41 -7.36 -17.19 -4.16
CA LYS A 41 -7.00 -15.77 -4.12
C LYS A 41 -8.16 -14.93 -3.60
N LEU A 42 -7.82 -13.80 -2.99
CA LEU A 42 -8.76 -12.74 -2.61
C LEU A 42 -9.52 -12.20 -3.84
N SER A 43 -10.67 -11.60 -3.62
CA SER A 43 -11.41 -10.80 -4.61
C SER A 43 -10.77 -9.42 -4.83
N SER A 44 -11.18 -8.67 -5.86
CA SER A 44 -10.68 -7.31 -6.10
C SER A 44 -11.09 -6.35 -4.98
N MET A 45 -12.28 -6.50 -4.42
CA MET A 45 -12.74 -5.76 -3.24
C MET A 45 -11.82 -5.99 -2.04
N GLU A 46 -11.52 -7.25 -1.72
CA GLU A 46 -10.65 -7.60 -0.59
C GLU A 46 -9.21 -7.10 -0.79
N VAL A 47 -8.69 -7.15 -2.02
CA VAL A 47 -7.36 -6.60 -2.34
C VAL A 47 -7.35 -5.08 -2.16
N ALA A 48 -8.39 -4.36 -2.61
CA ALA A 48 -8.47 -2.91 -2.45
C ALA A 48 -8.51 -2.49 -0.97
N CYS A 49 -9.37 -3.13 -0.16
CA CYS A 49 -9.43 -2.87 1.28
C CYS A 49 -8.11 -3.21 1.99
N HIS A 50 -7.45 -4.30 1.59
CA HIS A 50 -6.14 -4.69 2.11
C HIS A 50 -5.05 -3.66 1.80
N ILE A 51 -5.03 -3.08 0.59
CA ILE A 51 -4.10 -1.99 0.26
C ILE A 51 -4.31 -0.81 1.22
N VAL A 52 -5.57 -0.41 1.44
CA VAL A 52 -5.92 0.76 2.25
C VAL A 52 -5.48 0.56 3.71
N ASP A 53 -5.84 -0.56 4.33
CA ASP A 53 -5.43 -0.88 5.71
C ASP A 53 -3.91 -1.04 5.83
N SER A 54 -3.27 -1.62 4.81
CA SER A 54 -1.81 -1.77 4.79
C SER A 54 -1.11 -0.42 4.78
N ASP A 55 -1.60 0.49 3.95
CA ASP A 55 -0.98 1.78 3.77
C ASP A 55 -1.12 2.67 5.02
N GLN A 56 -2.15 2.47 5.86
CA GLN A 56 -2.26 3.14 7.16
C GLN A 56 -1.11 2.82 8.11
N PHE A 57 -0.78 1.54 8.29
CA PHE A 57 0.36 1.17 9.14
C PHE A 57 1.71 1.47 8.46
N MET A 58 1.78 1.49 7.12
CA MET A 58 2.97 1.99 6.42
C MET A 58 3.20 3.47 6.70
N CYS A 59 2.15 4.31 6.68
CA CYS A 59 2.26 5.72 7.06
C CYS A 59 2.76 5.89 8.50
N ASP A 60 2.26 5.10 9.45
CA ASP A 60 2.78 5.11 10.83
C ASP A 60 4.27 4.73 10.89
N ARG A 61 4.67 3.65 10.21
CA ARG A 61 6.07 3.21 10.13
C ARG A 61 6.99 4.28 9.54
N ILE A 62 6.56 4.92 8.47
CA ILE A 62 7.28 6.03 7.82
C ILE A 62 7.45 7.18 8.82
N LYS A 63 6.36 7.64 9.46
CA LYS A 63 6.42 8.75 10.43
C LYS A 63 7.31 8.44 11.62
N ARG A 64 7.22 7.23 12.20
CA ARG A 64 8.10 6.82 13.30
C ARG A 64 9.56 6.84 12.89
N THR A 65 9.89 6.32 11.71
CA THR A 65 11.27 6.29 11.20
C THR A 65 11.82 7.70 11.00
N ILE A 66 10.99 8.63 10.52
CA ILE A 66 11.33 10.05 10.38
C ILE A 66 11.56 10.69 11.76
N ALA A 67 10.62 10.53 12.69
CA ALA A 67 10.52 11.37 13.88
C ALA A 67 11.25 10.83 15.12
N THR A 68 11.54 9.52 15.17
CA THR A 68 12.03 8.87 16.39
C THR A 68 13.34 8.12 16.15
N GLU A 69 14.12 7.95 17.22
CA GLU A 69 15.43 7.32 17.13
C GLU A 69 15.29 5.80 17.04
N LYS A 70 15.59 5.26 15.86
CA LYS A 70 15.64 3.82 15.56
C LYS A 70 14.45 3.02 16.12
N PRO A 71 13.21 3.34 15.72
CA PRO A 71 12.02 2.70 16.29
C PRO A 71 11.95 1.20 15.95
N LEU A 72 11.30 0.44 16.83
CA LEU A 72 10.80 -0.89 16.52
C LEU A 72 9.50 -0.76 15.71
N LEU A 73 9.44 -1.40 14.55
CA LEU A 73 8.28 -1.49 13.69
C LEU A 73 7.73 -2.91 13.78
N MET A 74 6.49 -3.05 14.25
CA MET A 74 5.86 -4.36 14.38
C MET A 74 5.33 -4.83 13.04
N GLY A 75 5.59 -6.10 12.73
CA GLY A 75 4.91 -6.84 11.67
C GLY A 75 3.41 -6.96 11.94
N VAL A 76 2.66 -7.24 10.87
CA VAL A 76 1.19 -7.28 10.91
C VAL A 76 0.70 -8.50 10.14
N GLU A 77 -0.04 -9.37 10.82
CA GLU A 77 -0.77 -10.50 10.22
C GLU A 77 -2.03 -10.01 9.51
N SER A 78 -1.83 -9.35 8.36
CA SER A 78 -2.92 -8.73 7.58
C SER A 78 -3.92 -9.73 6.98
N VAL A 79 -3.54 -11.01 6.88
CA VAL A 79 -4.44 -12.09 6.42
C VAL A 79 -5.68 -12.24 7.32
N ASP A 80 -5.54 -11.95 8.61
CA ASP A 80 -6.63 -12.08 9.59
C ASP A 80 -7.69 -10.97 9.43
N TYR A 81 -7.37 -9.89 8.71
CA TYR A 81 -8.24 -8.70 8.63
C TYR A 81 -9.41 -8.94 7.69
N VAL A 82 -9.20 -9.71 6.61
CA VAL A 82 -10.15 -9.87 5.52
C VAL A 82 -11.53 -10.33 6.02
N GLY A 83 -11.55 -11.42 6.80
CA GLY A 83 -12.78 -11.95 7.38
C GLY A 83 -13.26 -11.16 8.58
N THR A 84 -12.34 -10.81 9.49
CA THR A 84 -12.66 -10.16 10.77
C THR A 84 -13.25 -8.76 10.59
N LEU A 85 -12.73 -7.99 9.64
CA LEU A 85 -13.20 -6.64 9.31
C LEU A 85 -14.27 -6.64 8.20
N ARG A 86 -14.71 -7.82 7.76
CA ARG A 86 -15.81 -8.01 6.80
C ARG A 86 -15.61 -7.16 5.53
N TYR A 87 -14.48 -7.34 4.85
CA TYR A 87 -14.07 -6.48 3.72
C TYR A 87 -15.13 -6.34 2.61
N HIS A 88 -15.93 -7.37 2.35
CA HIS A 88 -17.03 -7.30 1.37
C HIS A 88 -18.16 -6.33 1.74
N GLU A 89 -18.21 -5.84 2.98
CA GLU A 89 -19.22 -4.90 3.48
C GLU A 89 -18.71 -3.47 3.61
N ARG A 90 -17.44 -3.20 3.27
CA ARG A 90 -16.86 -1.86 3.34
C ARG A 90 -17.40 -0.96 2.23
N ASP A 91 -17.44 0.33 2.53
CA ASP A 91 -17.65 1.37 1.53
C ASP A 91 -16.33 1.59 0.77
N LEU A 92 -16.27 1.04 -0.45
CA LEU A 92 -15.07 1.13 -1.28
C LEU A 92 -14.67 2.58 -1.62
N GLU A 93 -15.63 3.49 -1.79
CA GLU A 93 -15.31 4.88 -2.13
C GLU A 93 -14.73 5.61 -0.91
N LEU A 94 -15.23 5.32 0.29
CA LEU A 94 -14.64 5.82 1.52
C LEU A 94 -13.18 5.34 1.68
N ASP A 95 -12.94 4.06 1.44
CA ASP A 95 -11.61 3.45 1.50
C ASP A 95 -10.63 4.07 0.49
N LEU A 96 -11.05 4.27 -0.76
CA LEU A 96 -10.22 4.90 -1.79
C LEU A 96 -9.88 6.36 -1.44
N ARG A 97 -10.85 7.13 -0.93
CA ARG A 97 -10.61 8.50 -0.47
C ARG A 97 -9.66 8.56 0.73
N LEU A 98 -9.73 7.58 1.62
CA LEU A 98 -8.81 7.47 2.75
C LEU A 98 -7.37 7.25 2.26
N LEU A 99 -7.17 6.33 1.32
CA LEU A 99 -5.87 6.10 0.68
C LEU A 99 -5.33 7.36 -0.01
N GLU A 100 -6.17 8.10 -0.73
CA GLU A 100 -5.78 9.34 -1.38
C GLU A 100 -5.28 10.38 -0.37
N VAL A 101 -6.08 10.68 0.65
CA VAL A 101 -5.76 11.72 1.63
C VAL A 101 -4.55 11.35 2.49
N GLN A 102 -4.44 10.08 2.90
CA GLN A 102 -3.30 9.65 3.72
C GLN A 102 -1.99 9.71 2.91
N ARG A 103 -2.01 9.30 1.64
CA ARG A 103 -0.82 9.36 0.79
C ARG A 103 -0.48 10.79 0.41
N GLU A 104 -1.46 11.66 0.16
CA GLU A 104 -1.23 13.09 -0.08
C GLU A 104 -0.51 13.72 1.11
N GLN A 105 -1.02 13.50 2.34
CA GLN A 105 -0.42 14.04 3.55
C GLN A 105 0.98 13.48 3.81
N MET A 106 1.15 12.16 3.69
CA MET A 106 2.45 11.52 3.91
C MET A 106 3.47 11.96 2.84
N ALA A 107 3.06 12.10 1.59
CA ALA A 107 3.93 12.59 0.53
C ALA A 107 4.37 14.05 0.77
N ALA A 108 3.49 14.91 1.28
CA ALA A 108 3.83 16.28 1.65
C ALA A 108 4.83 16.36 2.83
N ASP A 109 4.82 15.39 3.76
CA ASP A 109 5.89 15.24 4.75
C ASP A 109 7.21 14.80 4.09
N LEU A 110 7.16 13.78 3.22
CA LEU A 110 8.34 13.24 2.52
C LEU A 110 9.04 14.29 1.63
N ASP A 111 8.28 15.13 0.92
CA ASP A 111 8.80 16.20 0.05
C ASP A 111 9.68 17.22 0.79
N ARG A 112 9.47 17.39 2.11
CA ARG A 112 10.17 18.38 2.92
C ARG A 112 11.40 17.83 3.63
N LEU A 113 11.66 16.52 3.51
CA LEU A 113 12.76 15.89 4.24
C LEU A 113 14.11 16.22 3.61
N PRO A 114 15.13 16.57 4.41
CA PRO A 114 16.49 16.70 3.90
C PRO A 114 17.07 15.31 3.58
N ALA A 115 18.07 15.26 2.70
CA ALA A 115 18.58 14.01 2.12
C ALA A 115 19.07 13.01 3.18
N GLU A 116 19.68 13.48 4.26
CA GLU A 116 20.17 12.65 5.36
C GLU A 116 19.06 11.91 6.13
N VAL A 117 17.82 12.42 6.12
CA VAL A 117 16.70 11.77 6.81
C VAL A 117 16.30 10.48 6.10
N TRP A 118 16.49 10.39 4.78
CA TRP A 118 16.25 9.16 4.02
C TRP A 118 17.17 8.00 4.42
N LEU A 119 18.29 8.29 5.09
CA LEU A 119 19.21 7.29 5.64
C LEU A 119 18.86 6.88 7.09
N ARG A 120 17.84 7.49 7.71
CA ARG A 120 17.37 7.05 9.03
C ARG A 120 16.92 5.61 8.96
N THR A 121 17.10 4.90 10.08
CA THR A 121 16.81 3.47 10.17
C THR A 121 15.77 3.17 11.22
N ALA A 122 15.13 2.03 11.05
CA ALA A 122 14.22 1.40 12.00
C ALA A 122 14.51 -0.11 12.05
N ILE A 123 14.00 -0.80 13.06
CA ILE A 123 14.07 -2.27 13.17
C ILE A 123 12.67 -2.81 12.95
N HIS A 124 12.44 -3.51 11.84
CA HIS A 124 11.23 -4.31 11.63
C HIS A 124 11.34 -5.62 12.41
N SER A 125 10.28 -6.01 13.13
CA SER A 125 10.29 -7.21 13.98
C SER A 125 10.56 -8.50 13.20
N GLU A 126 10.22 -8.53 11.91
CA GLU A 126 10.41 -9.70 11.04
C GLU A 126 11.55 -9.52 10.02
N ASN A 127 11.76 -8.30 9.53
CA ASN A 127 12.66 -8.02 8.40
C ASN A 127 14.00 -7.41 8.85
N GLY A 128 14.14 -7.13 10.15
CA GLY A 128 15.34 -6.54 10.72
C GLY A 128 15.53 -5.07 10.35
N LEU A 129 16.78 -4.65 10.18
CA LEU A 129 17.14 -3.26 9.94
C LEU A 129 16.65 -2.79 8.56
N GLN A 130 15.90 -1.69 8.53
CA GLN A 130 15.44 -1.05 7.30
C GLN A 130 15.74 0.45 7.34
N THR A 131 16.10 1.02 6.18
CA THR A 131 16.17 2.48 6.02
C THR A 131 14.80 3.07 5.70
N LEU A 132 14.64 4.39 5.83
CA LEU A 132 13.44 5.08 5.34
C LEU A 132 13.20 4.82 3.84
N VAL A 133 14.27 4.79 3.03
CA VAL A 133 14.20 4.41 1.61
C VAL A 133 13.56 3.04 1.44
N ASP A 134 14.04 2.02 2.17
CA ASP A 134 13.52 0.65 2.04
C ASP A 134 12.03 0.56 2.43
N ILE A 135 11.61 1.32 3.44
CA ILE A 135 10.21 1.33 3.91
C ILE A 135 9.28 1.99 2.88
N VAL A 136 9.69 3.14 2.31
CA VAL A 136 8.88 3.84 1.29
C VAL A 136 8.84 3.03 0.00
N GLU A 137 9.98 2.48 -0.44
CA GLU A 137 10.06 1.56 -1.59
C GLU A 137 9.08 0.40 -1.42
N HIS A 138 9.09 -0.25 -0.27
CA HIS A 138 8.18 -1.36 0.01
C HIS A 138 6.69 -0.94 -0.02
N ALA A 139 6.35 0.24 0.49
CA ALA A 139 4.97 0.76 0.41
C ALA A 139 4.52 1.05 -1.03
N VAL A 140 5.44 1.42 -1.92
CA VAL A 140 5.15 1.61 -3.34
C VAL A 140 4.99 0.26 -4.04
N GLU A 141 5.98 -0.63 -3.91
CA GLU A 141 5.97 -1.97 -4.54
C GLU A 141 4.76 -2.78 -4.09
N HIS A 142 4.40 -2.73 -2.80
CA HIS A 142 3.24 -3.44 -2.26
C HIS A 142 1.94 -3.04 -2.97
N LEU A 143 1.71 -1.74 -3.17
CA LEU A 143 0.53 -1.27 -3.89
C LEU A 143 0.59 -1.69 -5.37
N GLU A 144 1.72 -1.48 -6.04
CA GLU A 144 1.91 -1.82 -7.46
C GLU A 144 1.68 -3.32 -7.73
N ASP A 145 2.22 -4.18 -6.87
CA ASP A 145 2.03 -5.62 -6.93
C ASP A 145 0.56 -6.00 -6.75
N HIS A 146 -0.14 -5.40 -5.78
CA HIS A 146 -1.55 -5.67 -5.54
C HIS A 146 -2.45 -5.15 -6.67
N VAL A 147 -2.11 -4.03 -7.31
CA VAL A 147 -2.76 -3.56 -8.54
C VAL A 147 -2.61 -4.61 -9.65
N ALA A 148 -1.41 -5.14 -9.87
CA ALA A 148 -1.22 -6.22 -10.85
C ALA A 148 -2.06 -7.47 -10.51
N ARG A 149 -2.28 -7.78 -9.22
CA ARG A 149 -3.20 -8.85 -8.82
C ARG A 149 -4.66 -8.54 -9.13
N ILE A 150 -5.09 -7.28 -9.14
CA ILE A 150 -6.43 -6.90 -9.58
C ILE A 150 -6.53 -7.14 -11.09
N ASP A 151 -5.53 -6.74 -11.87
CA ASP A 151 -5.51 -6.95 -13.32
C ASP A 151 -5.55 -8.44 -13.71
N GLU A 152 -4.83 -9.31 -12.97
CA GLU A 152 -4.94 -10.77 -13.13
C GLU A 152 -6.38 -11.27 -12.99
N LYS A 153 -7.18 -10.69 -12.07
CA LYS A 153 -8.59 -11.06 -11.86
C LYS A 153 -9.48 -10.55 -12.97
N ARG A 154 -9.24 -9.32 -13.44
CA ARG A 154 -9.94 -8.77 -14.60
C ARG A 154 -9.78 -9.67 -15.82
N ALA A 155 -8.55 -10.07 -16.12
CA ALA A 155 -8.25 -10.99 -17.22
C ALA A 155 -8.96 -12.33 -17.04
N ALA A 156 -9.00 -12.88 -15.83
CA ALA A 156 -9.71 -14.13 -15.52
C ALA A 156 -11.24 -14.01 -15.63
N LEU A 157 -11.80 -12.80 -15.52
CA LEU A 157 -13.22 -12.50 -15.75
C LEU A 157 -13.53 -12.11 -17.22
N GLY A 158 -12.50 -11.92 -18.06
CA GLY A 158 -12.65 -11.47 -19.45
C GLY A 158 -12.87 -9.95 -19.59
N LEU A 159 -12.35 -9.15 -18.65
CA LEU A 159 -12.47 -7.68 -18.58
C LEU A 159 -11.15 -6.94 -18.87
#